data_AF-A0A8W8N1Z1-F1
#
_entry.id   AF-A0A8W8N1Z1-F1
#
_cell.length_a   1.000
_cell.length_b   1.000
_cell.length_c   1.000
_cell.angle_alpha   90.00
_cell.angle_beta   90.00
_cell.angle_gamma   90.00
#
_symmetry.space_group_name_H-M   'P 1'
#
loop_
_entity.id
_entity.type
_entity.pdbx_description
1 polymer ?
#
loop_
_entity_poly.entity_id
_entity_poly.type
_entity_poly.pdbx_seq_one_letter_code
_entity_poly.pdbx_strand_id
1 'polypeptide(L)'
;GSYDEHLLVWDSRQMKHPLADTQLGGGIWRVKWHPGHAQLLLTATMYNGYHVVDTEHISDGKMDVLHHYDRDVSLGYGADWCHSNAYNNLVATCSFYNHSIQLWNFTIKNQDIG
;
A
#
# COMPACT_ATOMS: atom_id res chain seq x y z
N GLY A 1 8.94 -5.31 5.14
CA GLY A 1 8.63 -6.10 3.95
C GLY A 1 8.84 -7.57 4.26
N SER A 2 8.14 -8.45 3.56
CA SER A 2 8.20 -9.91 3.71
C SER A 2 8.04 -10.58 2.34
N TYR A 3 8.40 -11.86 2.22
CA TYR A 3 8.17 -12.66 1.00
C TYR A 3 6.90 -13.52 1.08
N ASP A 4 6.27 -13.61 2.24
CA ASP A 4 5.09 -14.44 2.50
C ASP A 4 3.76 -13.83 2.04
N GLU A 5 3.81 -12.68 1.37
CA GLU A 5 2.63 -11.96 0.83
C GLU A 5 1.72 -11.30 1.87
N HIS A 6 2.03 -11.43 3.17
CA HIS A 6 1.23 -10.91 4.26
C HIS A 6 1.62 -9.47 4.63
N LEU A 7 0.66 -8.54 4.49
CA LEU A 7 0.74 -7.21 5.08
C LEU A 7 0.23 -7.31 6.52
N LEU A 8 1.15 -7.17 7.48
CA LEU A 8 0.83 -7.22 8.91
C LEU A 8 0.99 -5.84 9.55
N VAL A 9 0.02 -5.44 10.35
CA VAL A 9 0.16 -4.29 11.26
C VAL A 9 0.19 -4.79 12.69
N TRP A 10 1.07 -4.19 13.50
CA TRP A 10 1.33 -4.62 14.87
C TRP A 10 1.09 -3.47 15.84
N ASP A 11 0.47 -3.78 16.97
CA ASP A 11 0.48 -2.90 18.14
C ASP A 11 1.66 -3.27 19.04
N SER A 12 2.57 -2.32 19.26
CA SER A 12 3.74 -2.51 20.15
C SER A 12 3.36 -2.80 21.60
N ARG A 13 2.14 -2.49 22.01
CA ARG A 13 1.57 -2.81 23.32
C ARG A 13 1.07 -4.25 23.40
N GLN A 14 0.84 -4.92 22.27
CA GLN A 14 0.31 -6.28 22.17
C GLN A 14 0.96 -7.09 21.03
N MET A 15 2.24 -7.43 21.18
CA MET A 15 3.04 -8.11 20.15
C MET A 15 2.82 -9.63 20.01
N LYS A 16 1.79 -10.21 20.63
CA LYS A 16 1.53 -11.67 20.54
C LYS A 16 0.89 -12.09 19.23
N HIS A 17 0.08 -11.20 18.65
CA HIS A 17 -0.65 -11.41 17.41
C HIS A 17 -0.67 -10.07 16.65
N PRO A 18 -0.67 -10.08 15.30
CA PRO A 18 -0.86 -8.85 14.54
C PRO A 18 -2.25 -8.26 14.83
N LEU A 19 -2.36 -6.94 14.73
CA LEU A 19 -3.63 -6.23 14.82
C LEU A 19 -4.50 -6.54 13.60
N ALA A 20 -3.92 -6.58 12.40
CA ALA A 20 -4.57 -6.95 11.16
C ALA A 20 -3.61 -7.67 10.22
N ASP A 21 -4.17 -8.49 9.34
CA ASP A 21 -3.46 -9.31 8.35
C ASP A 21 -4.26 -9.38 7.03
N THR A 22 -3.64 -8.93 5.94
CA THR A 22 -4.20 -9.02 4.58
C THR A 22 -3.12 -9.50 3.61
N GLN A 23 -3.49 -10.43 2.72
CA GLN A 23 -2.60 -10.90 1.66
C GLN A 23 -2.67 -10.01 0.42
N LEU A 24 -1.52 -9.69 -0.17
CA LEU A 24 -1.41 -8.84 -1.36
C LEU A 24 -0.90 -9.59 -2.60
N GLY A 25 -0.84 -10.93 -2.58
CA GLY A 25 -0.56 -11.76 -3.74
C GLY A 25 0.87 -11.65 -4.30
N GLY A 26 1.85 -11.36 -3.44
CA GLY A 26 3.27 -11.30 -3.79
C GLY A 26 4.12 -10.74 -2.65
N GLY A 27 5.43 -11.03 -2.67
CA GLY A 27 6.35 -10.56 -1.62
C GLY A 27 6.35 -9.03 -1.50
N ILE A 28 6.02 -8.50 -0.33
CA ILE A 28 5.91 -7.07 -0.07
C ILE A 28 7.29 -6.48 0.23
N TRP A 29 7.82 -5.64 -0.67
CA TRP A 29 9.16 -5.06 -0.54
C TRP A 29 9.16 -3.66 0.06
N ARG A 30 8.10 -2.90 -0.18
CA ARG A 30 7.93 -1.54 0.34
C ARG A 30 6.55 -1.41 0.99
N VAL A 31 6.52 -0.73 2.13
CA VAL A 31 5.29 -0.32 2.84
C VAL A 31 5.50 1.11 3.34
N LYS A 32 4.55 2.00 3.07
CA LYS A 32 4.61 3.42 3.44
C LYS A 32 3.24 3.95 3.88
N TRP A 33 3.16 4.47 5.10
CA TRP A 33 2.02 5.26 5.57
C TRP A 33 1.90 6.56 4.78
N HIS A 34 0.67 6.97 4.46
CA HIS A 34 0.42 8.25 3.83
C HIS A 34 0.76 9.40 4.82
N PRO A 35 1.47 10.45 4.37
CA PRO A 35 1.95 11.52 5.25
C PRO A 35 0.85 12.40 5.87
N GLY A 36 -0.31 12.49 5.22
CA GLY A 36 -1.46 13.28 5.68
C GLY A 36 -2.75 12.49 5.99
N HIS A 37 -2.75 11.16 5.80
CA HIS A 37 -3.94 10.32 5.92
C HIS A 37 -3.56 9.04 6.67
N ALA A 38 -3.71 9.04 7.99
CA ALA A 38 -3.18 7.98 8.85
C ALA A 38 -3.73 6.58 8.51
N GLN A 39 -4.90 6.50 7.87
CA GLN A 39 -5.54 5.25 7.48
C GLN A 39 -5.02 4.62 6.18
N LEU A 40 -4.15 5.29 5.42
CA LEU A 40 -3.71 4.79 4.11
C LEU A 40 -2.29 4.27 4.14
N LEU A 41 -2.13 3.09 3.54
CA LEU A 41 -0.85 2.42 3.27
C LEU A 41 -0.63 2.30 1.77
N LEU A 42 0.61 2.52 1.33
CA LEU A 42 1.08 2.20 -0.01
C LEU A 42 2.07 1.04 0.05
N THR A 43 1.89 0.06 -0.82
CA THR A 43 2.79 -1.09 -0.93
C THR A 43 3.39 -1.22 -2.32
N ALA A 44 4.55 -1.86 -2.39
CA ALA A 44 5.10 -2.42 -3.63
C ALA A 44 5.32 -3.92 -3.42
N THR A 45 4.77 -4.75 -4.30
CA THR A 45 4.85 -6.20 -4.21
C THR A 45 5.57 -6.80 -5.41
N MET A 46 6.26 -7.90 -5.15
CA MET A 46 6.92 -8.73 -6.14
C MET A 46 5.85 -9.29 -7.08
N TYR A 47 5.94 -8.97 -8.37
CA TYR A 47 5.05 -9.43 -9.44
C TYR A 47 3.55 -9.06 -9.34
N ASN A 48 3.09 -8.44 -8.25
CA ASN A 48 1.69 -8.02 -8.11
C ASN A 48 1.50 -6.51 -7.94
N GLY A 49 2.44 -5.71 -8.47
CA GLY A 49 2.29 -4.27 -8.61
C GLY A 49 2.35 -3.49 -7.30
N TYR A 50 1.43 -2.53 -7.16
CA TYR A 50 1.34 -1.62 -6.02
C TYR A 50 -0.08 -1.56 -5.50
N HIS A 51 -0.26 -1.39 -4.19
CA HIS A 51 -1.57 -1.33 -3.57
C HIS A 51 -1.70 -0.09 -2.70
N VAL A 52 -2.85 0.56 -2.76
CA VAL A 52 -3.31 1.46 -1.71
C VAL A 52 -4.26 0.68 -0.84
N VAL A 53 -3.91 0.58 0.43
CA VAL A 53 -4.63 -0.20 1.43
C VAL A 53 -5.22 0.73 2.47
N ASP A 54 -6.51 0.58 2.74
CA ASP A 54 -7.19 1.23 3.86
C ASP A 54 -7.04 0.41 5.13
N THR A 55 -6.87 1.13 6.24
CA THR A 55 -6.73 0.61 7.59
C THR A 55 -7.78 1.20 8.53
N GLU A 56 -8.85 1.79 8.01
CA GLU A 56 -9.99 2.25 8.82
C GLU A 56 -10.53 1.14 9.73
N HIS A 57 -10.69 -0.08 9.21
CA HIS A 57 -11.20 -1.26 9.94
C HIS A 57 -10.12 -2.10 10.61
N ILE A 58 -8.94 -1.52 10.89
CA ILE A 58 -7.80 -2.27 11.43
C ILE A 58 -8.08 -2.87 12.81
N SER A 59 -8.94 -2.24 13.62
CA SER A 59 -9.36 -2.76 14.92
C SER A 59 -10.15 -4.06 14.82
N ASP A 60 -10.80 -4.29 13.68
CA ASP A 60 -11.58 -5.51 13.40
C ASP A 60 -10.70 -6.59 12.76
N GLY A 61 -9.39 -6.35 12.67
CA GLY A 61 -8.43 -7.24 12.03
C GLY A 61 -8.45 -7.20 10.52
N LYS A 62 -9.05 -6.16 9.92
CA LYS A 62 -9.26 -6.06 8.47
C LYS A 62 -8.51 -4.88 7.88
N MET A 63 -8.05 -5.07 6.64
CA MET A 63 -7.48 -4.02 5.80
C MET A 63 -7.93 -4.27 4.36
N ASP A 64 -8.41 -3.23 3.70
CA ASP A 64 -9.06 -3.32 2.40
C ASP A 64 -8.17 -2.71 1.31
N VAL A 65 -8.05 -3.39 0.17
CA VAL A 65 -7.33 -2.85 -0.98
C VAL A 65 -8.25 -1.89 -1.73
N LEU A 66 -7.99 -0.59 -1.62
CA LEU A 66 -8.75 0.45 -2.31
C LEU A 66 -8.35 0.57 -3.78
N HIS A 67 -7.05 0.52 -4.05
CA HIS A 67 -6.51 0.63 -5.40
C HIS A 67 -5.41 -0.39 -5.62
N HIS A 68 -5.43 -1.01 -6.79
CA HIS A 68 -4.36 -1.87 -7.29
C HIS A 68 -3.85 -1.29 -8.60
N TYR A 69 -2.53 -1.06 -8.66
CA TYR A 69 -1.85 -0.57 -9.85
C TYR A 69 -0.80 -1.58 -10.30
N ASP A 70 -1.00 -2.17 -11.48
CA ASP A 70 -0.13 -3.19 -12.08
C ASP A 70 0.26 -2.88 -13.54
N ARG A 71 -0.15 -1.72 -14.06
CA ARG A 71 0.08 -1.36 -15.47
C ARG A 71 1.55 -1.13 -15.79
N ASP A 72 2.05 -1.90 -16.74
CA ASP A 72 3.45 -1.89 -17.18
C ASP A 72 4.41 -2.05 -15.99
N VAL A 73 4.12 -2.99 -15.09
CA VAL A 73 4.95 -3.36 -13.95
C VAL A 73 5.39 -4.81 -14.09
N SER A 74 6.68 -5.04 -14.31
CA SER A 74 7.26 -6.39 -14.31
C SER A 74 7.66 -6.85 -12.92
N LEU A 75 8.13 -5.91 -12.10
CA LEU A 75 8.54 -6.15 -10.71
C LEU A 75 8.46 -4.83 -9.94
N GLY A 76 7.47 -4.68 -9.06
CA GLY A 76 7.34 -3.49 -8.21
C GLY A 76 8.42 -3.48 -7.13
N TYR A 77 9.17 -2.38 -7.00
CA TYR A 77 10.27 -2.28 -6.03
C TYR A 77 10.18 -1.06 -5.12
N GLY A 78 10.00 0.12 -5.71
CA GLY A 78 9.90 1.37 -4.97
C GLY A 78 8.50 1.96 -5.03
N ALA A 79 8.09 2.57 -3.92
CA ALA A 79 6.86 3.31 -3.80
C ALA A 79 7.02 4.42 -2.76
N ASP A 80 6.52 5.61 -3.07
CA ASP A 80 6.43 6.72 -2.14
C ASP A 80 5.26 7.67 -2.45
N TRP A 81 4.82 8.36 -1.41
CA TRP A 81 3.76 9.36 -1.50
C TRP A 81 4.33 10.72 -1.90
N CYS A 82 3.56 11.50 -2.64
CA CYS A 82 3.82 12.93 -2.75
C CYS A 82 3.44 13.61 -1.43
N HIS A 83 4.36 14.35 -0.84
CA HIS A 83 4.12 15.10 0.40
C HIS A 83 3.46 16.47 0.18
N SER A 84 3.26 16.87 -1.08
CA SER A 84 2.68 18.17 -1.42
C SER A 84 1.16 18.12 -1.41
N ASN A 85 0.53 19.01 -0.64
CA ASN A 85 -0.93 19.17 -0.62
C ASN A 85 -1.50 19.74 -1.94
N ALA A 86 -0.65 20.15 -2.89
CA ALA A 86 -1.09 20.60 -4.21
C ALA A 86 -1.61 19.45 -5.08
N TYR A 87 -1.25 18.20 -4.76
CA TYR A 87 -1.65 17.02 -5.50
C TYR A 87 -2.31 16.02 -4.56
N ASN A 88 -3.61 15.78 -4.74
CA ASN A 88 -4.31 14.79 -3.94
C ASN A 88 -3.85 13.38 -4.34
N ASN A 89 -3.38 12.61 -3.36
CA ASN A 89 -3.07 11.19 -3.48
C ASN A 89 -2.14 10.84 -4.65
N LEU A 90 -1.21 11.74 -4.99
CA LEU A 90 -0.21 11.46 -6.01
C LEU A 90 0.86 10.53 -5.42
N VAL A 91 1.21 9.48 -6.16
CA VAL A 91 2.24 8.52 -5.79
C VAL A 91 3.27 8.36 -6.89
N ALA A 92 4.49 8.04 -6.48
CA ALA A 92 5.57 7.68 -7.37
C ALA A 92 5.97 6.23 -7.11
N THR A 93 5.95 5.42 -8.16
CA THR A 93 6.28 3.99 -8.09
C THR A 93 7.34 3.64 -9.13
N CYS A 94 8.23 2.69 -8.82
CA CYS A 94 9.26 2.27 -9.76
C CYS A 94 9.34 0.75 -9.92
N SER A 95 9.49 0.35 -11.19
CA SER A 95 9.61 -1.04 -11.57
C SER A 95 11.04 -1.39 -11.92
N PHE A 96 11.54 -2.48 -11.34
CA PHE A 96 12.94 -2.85 -11.43
C PHE A 96 13.37 -3.21 -12.86
N TYR A 97 12.70 -4.17 -13.50
CA TYR A 97 13.10 -4.60 -14.85
C TYR A 97 12.63 -3.66 -15.97
N ASN A 98 11.55 -2.90 -15.73
CA ASN A 98 11.10 -1.93 -16.74
C ASN A 98 11.92 -0.64 -16.71
N HIS A 99 12.82 -0.48 -15.72
CA HIS A 99 13.65 0.70 -15.53
C HIS A 99 12.84 2.01 -15.56
N SER A 100 11.61 1.96 -15.05
CA SER A 100 10.62 3.03 -15.18
C SER A 100 10.23 3.57 -13.82
N ILE A 101 9.94 4.88 -13.81
CA ILE A 101 9.17 5.54 -12.77
C ILE A 101 7.80 5.91 -13.34
N GLN A 102 6.76 5.63 -12.58
CA GLN A 102 5.39 5.93 -12.95
C GLN A 102 4.79 6.82 -11.87
N LEU A 103 4.14 7.90 -12.32
CA LEU A 103 3.34 8.78 -11.48
C LEU A 103 1.88 8.49 -11.75
N TRP A 104 1.12 8.29 -10.69
CA TRP A 104 -0.32 8.07 -10.79
C TRP A 104 -1.03 8.65 -9.56
N ASN A 105 -2.29 9.00 -9.73
CA ASN A 105 -3.16 9.49 -8.67
C ASN A 105 -4.42 8.62 -8.59
N PHE A 106 -5.12 8.72 -7.48
CA PHE A 106 -6.38 8.03 -7.28
C PHE A 106 -7.34 8.90 -6.46
N THR A 107 -8.63 8.62 -6.61
CA THR A 107 -9.68 9.25 -5.80
C THR A 107 -10.24 8.21 -4.84
N ILE A 108 -10.38 8.59 -3.58
CA ILE A 108 -11.12 7.80 -2.58
C ILE A 108 -12.58 8.19 -2.77
N LYS A 109 -13.47 7.23 -3.05
CA LYS A 109 -14.90 7.52 -3.13
C LYS A 109 -15.48 7.41 -1.72
N ASN A 110 -16.47 8.23 -1.39
CA ASN A 110 -17.15 8.17 -0.07
C ASN A 110 -17.84 6.83 0.24
N GLN A 111 -17.89 5.88 -0.71
CA GLN A 111 -18.37 4.51 -0.47
C GLN A 111 -17.26 3.56 0.02
N ASP A 112 -16.00 3.99 -0.03
CA ASP A 112 -14.84 3.22 0.39
C ASP A 112 -14.52 3.43 1.88
N ILE A 113 -15.27 4.31 2.56
CA ILE A 113 -15.08 4.77 3.96
C ILE A 113 -16.28 4.30 4.81
N GLY A 114 -16.68 3.04 4.65
CA GLY A 114 -17.95 2.50 5.16
C GLY A 114 -17.77 1.40 6.18
#